data_AF-A0A661QVU8-F1
#
_entry.id   AF-A0A661QVU8-F1
#
_cell.length_a   1.000
_cell.length_b   1.000
_cell.length_c   1.000
_cell.angle_alpha   90.00
_cell.angle_beta   90.00
_cell.angle_gamma   90.00
#
_symmetry.space_group_name_H-M   'P 1'
#
loop_
_entity.id
_entity.type
_entity.pdbx_description
1 polymer ?
#
loop_
_entity_poly.entity_id
_entity_poly.type
_entity_poly.pdbx_seq_one_letter_code
_entity_poly.pdbx_strand_id
1 'polypeptide(L)' 'MASKLEDIVREKCKNVNFPLKSLEDFVAALPNGADEYAEAEGKKVTAKDVAAVIGDKFPFNNMDELVNFILPLAKPN' A
#
# COMPACT_ATOMS: atom_id res chain seq x y z
N MET A 1 -12.83 10.02 10.72
CA MET A 1 -13.40 8.73 10.32
C MET A 1 -12.37 8.10 9.41
N ALA A 2 -11.71 7.01 9.82
CA ALA A 2 -10.85 6.27 8.89
C ALA A 2 -11.75 5.67 7.80
N SER A 3 -11.39 5.85 6.53
CA SER A 3 -12.13 5.26 5.41
C SER A 3 -11.94 3.75 5.45
N LYS A 4 -12.95 2.96 5.05
CA LYS A 4 -12.85 1.48 5.04
C LYS A 4 -11.63 0.98 4.24
N LEU A 5 -11.23 1.73 3.22
CA LEU A 5 -10.02 1.44 2.44
C LEU A 5 -8.73 1.63 3.25
N GLU A 6 -8.66 2.63 4.12
CA GLU A 6 -7.50 2.87 4.98
C GLU A 6 -7.23 1.68 5.90
N ASP A 7 -8.28 1.20 6.59
CA ASP A 7 -8.18 0.01 7.45
C ASP A 7 -7.72 -1.22 6.66
N ILE A 8 -8.24 -1.43 5.45
CA ILE A 8 -7.83 -2.55 4.60
C ILE A 8 -6.36 -2.41 4.18
N VAL A 9 -5.93 -1.22 3.74
CA VAL A 9 -4.52 -1.00 3.35
C VAL A 9 -3.60 -1.22 4.56
N ARG A 10 -3.95 -0.71 5.75
CA ARG A 10 -3.20 -0.95 6.99
C ARG A 10 -3.12 -2.44 7.32
N GLU A 11 -4.23 -3.18 7.21
CA GLU A 11 -4.27 -4.61 7.48
C GLU A 11 -3.38 -5.40 6.51
N LYS A 12 -3.43 -5.07 5.21
CA LYS A 12 -2.58 -5.70 4.18
C LYS A 12 -1.10 -5.39 4.39
N CYS A 13 -0.80 -4.17 4.81
CA CYS A 13 0.56 -3.71 5.05
C CYS A 13 1.07 -4.06 6.47
N LYS A 14 0.29 -4.74 7.33
CA LYS A 14 0.67 -4.98 8.74
C LYS A 14 1.99 -5.74 8.93
N ASN A 15 2.40 -6.50 7.93
CA ASN A 15 3.64 -7.27 7.92
C ASN A 15 4.82 -6.50 7.30
N VAL A 16 4.59 -5.28 6.80
CA VAL A 16 5.63 -4.40 6.27
C VAL A 16 6.52 -3.95 7.42
N ASN A 17 7.80 -4.29 7.33
CA ASN A 17 8.79 -3.81 8.28
C ASN A 17 9.23 -2.40 7.91
N PHE A 18 9.21 -1.50 8.89
CA PHE A 18 9.67 -0.12 8.75
C PHE A 18 11.06 0.07 9.38
N PRO A 19 11.94 0.91 8.79
CA PRO A 19 11.72 1.68 7.57
C PRO A 19 11.72 0.78 6.33
N LEU A 20 10.72 0.96 5.48
CA LEU A 20 10.58 0.27 4.21
C LEU A 20 11.49 0.96 3.21
N LYS A 21 12.53 0.26 2.74
CA LYS A 21 13.63 0.85 1.95
C LYS A 21 13.52 0.59 0.45
N SER A 22 12.73 -0.39 0.05
CA SER A 22 12.67 -0.84 -1.33
C SER A 22 11.27 -1.35 -1.68
N LEU A 23 10.98 -1.38 -2.97
CA LEU A 23 9.76 -1.97 -3.49
C LEU A 23 9.73 -3.49 -3.26
N GLU A 24 10.89 -4.16 -3.32
CA GLU A 24 10.98 -5.60 -3.06
C GLU A 24 10.56 -5.95 -1.63
N ASP A 25 11.03 -5.18 -0.64
CA ASP A 25 10.59 -5.34 0.76
C ASP A 25 9.09 -5.12 0.92
N PHE A 26 8.52 -4.17 0.18
CA PHE A 26 7.08 -3.88 0.22
C PHE A 26 6.29 -5.06 -0.34
N VAL A 27 6.64 -5.50 -1.56
CA VAL A 27 5.98 -6.62 -2.23
C VAL A 27 6.14 -7.89 -1.42
N ALA A 28 7.34 -8.18 -0.88
CA ALA A 28 7.58 -9.36 -0.07
C ALA A 28 6.78 -9.39 1.25
N ALA A 29 6.43 -8.22 1.80
CA ALA A 29 5.60 -8.12 2.99
C ALA A 29 4.10 -8.36 2.74
N LEU A 30 3.65 -8.26 1.48
CA LEU A 30 2.25 -8.48 1.11
C LEU A 30 1.95 -9.99 0.96
N PRO A 31 0.78 -10.47 1.43
CA PRO A 31 0.48 -11.90 1.42
C PRO A 31 0.43 -12.52 0.02
N ASN A 32 -0.04 -11.77 -1.00
CA ASN A 32 -0.04 -12.19 -2.41
C ASN A 32 1.03 -11.47 -3.25
N GLY A 33 2.02 -10.84 -2.61
CA GLY A 33 3.07 -10.12 -3.34
C GLY A 33 2.53 -9.00 -4.23
N ALA A 34 2.95 -9.00 -5.50
CA ALA A 34 2.64 -7.94 -6.46
C ALA A 34 1.19 -7.99 -6.96
N ASP A 35 0.48 -9.10 -6.76
CA ASP A 35 -0.94 -9.25 -7.12
C ASP A 35 -1.88 -8.93 -5.95
N GLU A 36 -1.33 -8.52 -4.80
CA GLU A 36 -2.13 -8.03 -3.68
C GLU A 36 -2.90 -6.76 -4.05
N TYR A 37 -4.14 -6.64 -3.57
CA TYR A 37 -4.95 -5.46 -3.76
C TYR A 37 -5.77 -5.13 -2.51
N ALA A 38 -6.03 -3.84 -2.34
CA ALA A 38 -6.99 -3.32 -1.37
C ALA A 38 -8.18 -2.71 -2.13
N GLU A 39 -9.39 -3.16 -1.79
CA GLU A 39 -10.62 -2.68 -2.40
C GLU A 39 -11.63 -2.30 -1.31
N ALA A 40 -12.17 -1.09 -1.39
CA ALA A 40 -13.25 -0.63 -0.53
C ALA A 40 -14.01 0.52 -1.20
N GLU A 41 -15.32 0.58 -0.95
CA GLU A 41 -16.18 1.67 -1.43
C GLU A 41 -16.13 1.88 -2.96
N GLY A 42 -15.95 0.79 -3.72
CA GLY A 42 -15.79 0.84 -5.18
C GLY A 42 -14.46 1.43 -5.64
N LYS A 43 -13.49 1.62 -4.74
CA LYS A 43 -12.11 1.99 -5.08
C LYS A 43 -11.19 0.81 -4.91
N LYS A 44 -10.29 0.60 -5.87
CA LYS A 44 -9.30 -0.46 -5.86
C LYS A 44 -7.90 0.10 -6.05
N VAL A 45 -6.95 -0.41 -5.28
CA VAL A 45 -5.51 -0.15 -5.43
C VAL A 45 -4.75 -1.47 -5.39
N THR A 46 -3.88 -1.69 -6.36
CA THR A 46 -3.04 -2.90 -6.43
C THR A 46 -1.60 -2.59 -6.03
N ALA A 47 -0.87 -3.58 -5.53
CA ALA A 47 0.56 -3.43 -5.24
C ALA A 47 1.35 -3.04 -6.50
N LYS A 48 0.91 -3.46 -7.70
CA LYS A 48 1.43 -3.01 -9.00
C LYS A 48 1.18 -1.52 -9.27
N ASP A 49 -0.01 -0.99 -8.97
CA ASP A 49 -0.27 0.44 -9.09
C ASP A 49 0.67 1.22 -8.16
N VAL A 50 0.81 0.77 -6.91
CA VAL A 50 1.75 1.37 -5.94
C VAL A 50 3.18 1.29 -6.47
N ALA A 51 3.62 0.12 -6.93
CA ALA A 51 4.95 -0.12 -7.50
C ALA A 51 5.30 0.81 -8.66
N ALA A 52 4.33 1.12 -9.52
CA ALA A 52 4.54 1.99 -10.68
C ALA A 52 4.82 3.45 -10.31
N VAL A 53 4.41 3.90 -9.12
CA VAL A 53 4.54 5.29 -8.67
C VAL A 53 5.46 5.47 -7.46
N ILE A 54 5.72 4.40 -6.70
CA ILE A 54 6.48 4.45 -5.46
C ILE A 54 7.96 4.80 -5.68
N GLY A 55 8.54 4.44 -6.83
CA GLY A 55 9.86 4.90 -7.33
C GLY A 55 10.85 5.37 -6.26
N ASP A 56 11.15 6.67 -6.25
CA ASP A 56 12.07 7.34 -5.32
C ASP A 56 11.42 7.82 -4.00
N LYS A 57 10.21 7.36 -3.67
CA LYS A 57 9.51 7.74 -2.42
C LYS A 57 10.06 7.02 -1.19
N PHE A 58 10.93 6.03 -1.37
CA PHE A 58 11.59 5.36 -0.27
C PHE A 58 12.64 6.27 0.41
N PRO A 59 12.92 6.05 1.71
CA PRO A 59 12.27 5.09 2.59
C PRO A 59 10.95 5.61 3.17
N PHE A 60 9.97 4.72 3.36
CA PHE A 60 8.82 5.01 4.23
C PHE A 60 9.21 4.65 5.66
N ASN A 61 9.05 5.58 6.59
CA ASN A 61 9.50 5.41 7.97
C ASN A 61 8.45 4.76 8.87
N ASN A 62 7.18 4.82 8.48
CA ASN A 62 6.06 4.29 9.24
C ASN A 62 4.87 3.93 8.34
N MET A 63 3.91 3.22 8.92
CA MET A 63 2.68 2.80 8.24
C MET A 63 1.86 3.97 7.72
N ASP A 64 1.76 5.07 8.48
CA ASP A 64 0.94 6.20 8.09
C ASP A 64 1.47 6.89 6.81
N GLU A 65 2.79 7.01 6.64
CA GLU A 65 3.40 7.54 5.41
C GLU A 65 3.05 6.66 4.20
N LEU A 66 3.15 5.33 4.36
CA LEU A 66 2.82 4.37 3.31
C LEU A 66 1.34 4.41 2.94
N VAL A 67 0.46 4.41 3.93
CA VAL A 67 -1.00 4.45 3.76
C VAL A 67 -1.43 5.77 3.11
N ASN A 68 -0.90 6.90 3.57
CA ASN A 68 -1.15 8.21 2.97
C ASN A 68 -0.66 8.29 1.52
N PHE A 69 0.34 7.50 1.13
CA PHE A 69 0.78 7.38 -0.25
C PHE A 69 -0.13 6.48 -1.10
N ILE A 70 -0.65 5.38 -0.53
CA ILE A 70 -1.46 4.40 -1.26
C ILE A 70 -2.90 4.89 -1.49
N LEU A 71 -3.53 5.52 -0.49
CA LEU A 71 -4.94 5.92 -0.57
C LEU A 71 -5.27 6.82 -1.78
N PRO A 72 -4.45 7.82 -2.14
CA PRO A 72 -4.67 8.65 -3.33
C PRO A 72 -4.57 7.87 -4.65
N LEU A 73 -3.89 6.73 -4.68
CA LEU A 73 -3.71 5.90 -5.88
C LEU A 73 -4.93 5.03 -6.19
N ALA A 74 -5.87 4.91 -5.25
CA ALA A 74 -7.05 4.08 -5.42
C ALA A 74 -7.96 4.65 -6.50
N LYS A 75 -8.15 3.88 -7.57
CA LYS A 75 -8.98 4.25 -8.73
C LYS A 75 -10.43 3.80 -8.48
N PRO A 76 -11.44 4.58 -8.89
CA PRO A 76 -12.81 4.09 -8.93
C PRO A 76 -12.91 2.90 -9.90
N ASN A 77 -13.64 1.87 -9.50
CA ASN A 77 -13.90 0.64 -10.23
C ASN A 77 -15.12 0.78 -11.15
#